data_AF-A0A9X3AMD9-F1
#
_entry.id   AF-A0A9X3AMD9-F1
#
_cell.length_a   1.000
_cell.length_b   1.000
_cell.length_c   1.000
_cell.angle_alpha   90.00
_cell.angle_beta   90.00
_cell.angle_gamma   90.00
#
_symmetry.space_group_name_H-M   'P 1'
#
loop_
_entity.id
_entity.type
_entity.pdbx_description
1 polymer ?
#
loop_
_entity_poly.entity_id
_entity_poly.type
_entity_poly.pdbx_seq_one_letter_code
_entity_poly.pdbx_strand_id
1 'polypeptide(L)'
;MMIFALIMLVIWLVFLMIGYGFYALSPWVISLFIGINLLSFIITWYDKRIATQNQTSAQTQRNRISEKTLYLYALIGGWPAAIIAQQYFRHKTQKNAFKYRFWLSIVINIVLTLGISYLYLLYTL
;
A
#
# COMPACT_ATOMS: atom_id res chain seq x y z
N MET A 1 11.30 7.02 -9.10
CA MET A 1 11.73 8.29 -8.46
C MET A 1 10.78 8.62 -7.32
N MET A 2 11.28 9.14 -6.20
CA MET A 2 10.50 9.48 -5.00
C MET A 2 9.29 10.38 -5.29
N ILE A 3 9.44 11.29 -6.25
CA ILE A 3 8.39 12.16 -6.76
C ILE A 3 7.17 11.37 -7.25
N PHE A 4 7.37 10.25 -7.96
CA PHE A 4 6.27 9.41 -8.46
C PHE A 4 5.46 8.80 -7.31
N ALA A 5 6.11 8.38 -6.23
CA ALA A 5 5.43 7.84 -5.06
C ALA A 5 4.57 8.90 -4.35
N LEU A 6 5.10 10.12 -4.22
CA LEU A 6 4.37 11.24 -3.63
C LEU A 6 3.16 11.64 -4.48
N ILE A 7 3.31 11.71 -5.80
CA ILE A 7 2.20 11.98 -6.72
C ILE A 7 1.11 10.93 -6.53
N MET A 8 1.45 9.65 -6.46
CA MET A 8 0.46 8.60 -6.27
C MET A 8 -0.23 8.65 -4.89
N LEU A 9 0.49 9.03 -3.84
CA LEU A 9 -0.11 9.27 -2.52
C LEU A 9 -1.10 10.42 -2.57
N VAL A 10 -0.76 11.53 -3.23
CA VAL A 10 -1.67 12.68 -3.38
C VAL A 10 -2.92 12.30 -4.17
N ILE A 11 -2.76 11.59 -5.29
CA ILE A 11 -3.89 11.09 -6.09
C ILE A 11 -4.81 10.20 -5.24
N TRP A 12 -4.24 9.32 -4.44
CA TRP A 12 -5.02 8.44 -3.56
C TRP A 12 -5.78 9.21 -2.47
N LEU A 13 -5.16 10.21 -1.85
CA LEU A 13 -5.83 11.06 -0.85
C LEU A 13 -6.94 11.91 -1.45
N VAL A 14 -6.72 12.46 -2.65
CA VAL A 14 -7.75 13.22 -3.39
C VAL A 14 -8.93 12.31 -3.74
N PHE A 15 -8.68 11.08 -4.17
CA PHE A 15 -9.73 10.10 -4.44
C PHE A 15 -10.59 9.80 -3.19
N LEU A 16 -9.95 9.61 -2.01
CA LEU A 16 -10.67 9.43 -0.75
C LEU A 16 -11.51 10.67 -0.37
N MET A 17 -10.99 11.88 -0.59
CA MET A 17 -11.72 13.13 -0.33
C MET A 17 -12.93 13.30 -1.25
N ILE A 18 -12.80 12.95 -2.53
CA ILE A 18 -13.90 12.96 -3.48
C ILE A 18 -14.99 11.98 -3.04
N GLY A 19 -14.60 10.74 -2.69
CA GLY A 19 -15.56 9.74 -2.19
C GLY A 19 -16.28 10.16 -0.90
N TYR A 20 -15.61 10.89 -0.01
CA TYR A 20 -16.24 11.51 1.15
C TYR A 20 -17.26 12.60 0.76
N GLY A 21 -16.92 13.46 -0.21
CA GLY A 21 -17.79 14.54 -0.69
C GLY A 21 -19.08 14.05 -1.36
N PHE A 22 -19.06 12.85 -1.96
CA PHE A 22 -20.26 12.19 -2.50
C PHE A 22 -21.04 11.37 -1.45
N TYR A 23 -20.72 11.48 -0.15
CA TYR A 23 -21.24 10.65 0.94
C TYR A 23 -21.04 9.14 0.75
N ALA A 24 -20.26 8.72 -0.24
CA ALA A 24 -19.98 7.33 -0.55
C ALA A 24 -19.04 6.66 0.46
N LEU A 25 -18.30 7.44 1.24
CA LEU A 25 -17.36 6.96 2.25
C LEU A 25 -17.65 7.60 3.62
N SER A 26 -17.97 6.76 4.60
CA SER A 26 -18.17 7.21 5.98
C SER A 26 -16.83 7.61 6.64
N PRO A 27 -16.78 8.59 7.57
CA PRO A 27 -15.55 9.05 8.22
C PRO A 27 -14.68 7.94 8.83
N TRP A 28 -15.30 6.87 9.35
CA TRP A 28 -14.57 5.74 9.93
C TRP A 28 -13.74 4.98 8.89
N VAL A 29 -14.16 4.97 7.61
CA VAL A 29 -13.43 4.33 6.51
C VAL A 29 -12.12 5.06 6.23
N ILE A 30 -12.13 6.39 6.29
CA ILE A 30 -10.94 7.23 6.10
C ILE A 30 -9.91 6.93 7.20
N SER A 31 -10.35 6.86 8.46
CA SER A 31 -9.49 6.50 9.60
C SER A 31 -8.86 5.11 9.43
N LEU A 32 -9.60 4.13 8.92
CA LEU A 32 -9.06 2.81 8.61
C LEU A 32 -7.99 2.86 7.52
N PHE A 33 -8.21 3.59 6.43
CA PHE A 33 -7.20 3.73 5.36
C PHE A 33 -5.92 4.43 5.85
N ILE A 34 -6.04 5.42 6.73
CA ILE A 34 -4.88 6.07 7.38
C ILE A 34 -4.11 5.04 8.21
N GLY A 35 -4.81 4.25 9.05
CA GLY A 35 -4.21 3.20 9.87
C GLY A 35 -3.49 2.12 9.04
N ILE A 36 -4.11 1.68 7.94
CA ILE A 36 -3.55 0.71 7.00
C ILE A 36 -2.27 1.25 6.34
N ASN A 37 -2.25 2.53 5.96
CA ASN A 37 -1.08 3.17 5.38
C ASN A 37 0.08 3.29 6.40
N LEU A 38 -0.21 3.68 7.64
CA LEU A 38 0.77 3.70 8.72
C LEU A 38 1.36 2.30 8.98
N LEU A 39 0.51 1.28 9.09
CA LEU A 39 0.95 -0.11 9.27
C LEU A 39 1.83 -0.58 8.10
N SER A 40 1.45 -0.26 6.87
CA SER A 40 2.22 -0.62 5.67
C SER A 40 3.62 0.01 5.67
N PHE A 41 3.72 1.26 6.11
CA PHE A 41 5.02 1.93 6.28
C PHE A 41 5.87 1.24 7.35
N ILE A 42 5.29 0.97 8.53
CA ILE A 42 5.98 0.34 9.66
C ILE A 42 6.47 -1.07 9.29
N ILE A 43 5.64 -1.89 8.63
CA ILE A 43 6.00 -3.24 8.21
C ILE A 43 7.15 -3.21 7.21
N THR A 44 7.10 -2.28 6.24
CA THR A 44 8.16 -2.14 5.24
C THR A 44 9.47 -1.61 5.87
N TRP A 45 9.37 -0.73 6.87
CA TRP A 45 10.52 -0.29 7.67
C TRP A 45 11.13 -1.43 8.48
N TYR A 46 10.29 -2.22 9.15
CA TYR A 46 10.70 -3.34 9.98
C TYR A 46 11.39 -4.44 9.16
N ASP A 47 10.87 -4.74 7.96
CA ASP A 47 11.52 -5.68 7.01
C ASP A 47 12.95 -5.23 6.68
N LYS A 48 13.17 -3.92 6.45
CA LYS A 48 14.52 -3.40 6.23
C LYS A 48 15.39 -3.46 7.48
N ARG A 49 14.85 -3.14 8.67
CA ARG A 49 15.63 -3.16 9.92
C ARG A 49 16.19 -4.56 10.17
N ILE A 50 15.35 -5.59 10.00
CA ILE A 50 15.77 -7.01 10.08
C ILE A 50 16.83 -7.33 9.00
N ALA A 51 16.65 -6.84 7.77
CA ALA A 51 17.60 -7.09 6.69
C ALA A 51 18.96 -6.39 6.87
N THR A 52 19.01 -5.28 7.61
CA THR A 52 20.22 -4.46 7.79
C THR A 52 21.01 -4.83 9.04
N GLN A 53 20.35 -5.26 10.13
CA GLN A 53 21.04 -5.64 11.37
C GLN A 53 21.76 -7.01 11.31
N ASN A 54 21.44 -7.88 10.34
CA ASN A 54 21.83 -9.30 10.40
C ASN A 54 22.45 -9.84 9.10
N GLN A 55 23.37 -9.09 8.48
CA GLN A 55 24.07 -9.53 7.26
C GLN A 55 25.03 -10.73 7.48
N THR A 56 25.28 -11.16 8.71
CA THR A 56 26.37 -12.11 9.03
C THR A 56 25.98 -13.56 9.27
N SER A 57 24.70 -13.94 9.40
CA SER A 57 24.33 -15.32 9.75
C SER A 57 23.22 -15.91 8.89
N ALA A 58 23.46 -17.13 8.40
CA ALA A 58 22.56 -17.96 7.59
C ALA A 58 21.15 -18.20 8.20
N GLN A 59 20.95 -17.85 9.47
CA GLN A 59 19.66 -17.88 10.18
C GLN A 59 18.63 -16.87 9.65
N THR A 60 19.08 -15.78 9.02
CA THR A 60 18.28 -14.58 8.67
C THR A 60 17.28 -14.79 7.54
N GLN A 61 17.46 -15.81 6.70
CA GLN A 61 16.55 -16.08 5.58
C GLN A 61 15.13 -16.47 6.04
N ARG A 62 15.00 -16.90 7.31
CA ARG A 62 13.77 -17.41 7.89
C ARG A 62 12.89 -16.36 8.57
N ASN A 63 13.42 -15.17 8.86
CA ASN A 63 12.72 -14.07 9.55
C ASN A 63 12.41 -12.87 8.66
N ARG A 64 12.60 -13.01 7.33
CA ARG A 64 12.18 -11.98 6.37
C ARG A 64 10.66 -11.97 6.27
N ILE A 65 10.05 -10.79 6.29
CA ILE A 65 8.60 -10.67 6.09
C ILE A 65 8.29 -11.20 4.69
N SER A 66 7.34 -12.12 4.62
CA SER A 66 6.93 -12.73 3.36
C SER A 66 6.46 -11.66 2.39
N GLU A 67 6.89 -11.74 1.13
CA GLU A 67 6.43 -10.82 0.08
C GLU A 67 4.89 -10.80 -0.01
N LYS A 68 4.24 -11.91 0.37
CA LYS A 68 2.77 -12.02 0.47
C LYS A 68 2.15 -10.97 1.38
N THR A 69 2.78 -10.64 2.50
CA THR A 69 2.27 -9.62 3.42
C THR A 69 2.26 -8.25 2.75
N LEU A 70 3.34 -7.88 2.03
CA LEU A 70 3.38 -6.61 1.31
C LEU A 70 2.31 -6.52 0.21
N TYR A 71 2.04 -7.62 -0.50
CA TYR A 71 0.96 -7.65 -1.50
C TYR A 71 -0.42 -7.49 -0.84
N LEU A 72 -0.64 -8.12 0.31
CA LEU A 72 -1.89 -8.01 1.05
C LEU A 72 -2.15 -6.58 1.52
N TYR A 73 -1.14 -5.92 2.09
CA TYR A 73 -1.23 -4.52 2.53
C TYR A 73 -1.45 -3.56 1.35
N ALA A 74 -0.83 -3.83 0.20
CA ALA A 74 -1.11 -3.09 -1.02
C ALA A 74 -2.56 -3.26 -1.49
N LEU A 75 -3.09 -4.48 -1.42
CA LEU A 75 -4.45 -4.83 -1.85
C LEU A 75 -5.55 -4.23 -0.96
N ILE A 76 -5.28 -3.98 0.32
CA ILE A 76 -6.21 -3.29 1.23
C ILE A 76 -6.06 -1.75 1.22
N GLY A 77 -5.20 -1.19 0.37
CA GLY A 77 -5.08 0.27 0.19
C GLY A 77 -3.90 0.94 0.92
N GLY A 78 -2.99 0.18 1.49
CA GLY A 78 -1.74 0.67 2.10
C GLY A 78 -0.59 0.86 1.11
N TRP A 79 -0.88 0.71 -0.19
CA TRP A 79 0.11 0.75 -1.25
C TRP A 79 0.87 2.07 -1.38
N PRO A 80 0.31 3.29 -1.16
CA PRO A 80 1.08 4.53 -1.30
C PRO A 80 2.19 4.62 -0.25
N ALA A 81 1.87 4.34 1.01
CA ALA A 81 2.83 4.31 2.11
C ALA A 81 3.87 3.20 1.93
N ALA A 82 3.46 2.03 1.41
CA ALA A 82 4.39 0.95 1.07
C ALA A 82 5.37 1.35 -0.04
N ILE A 83 4.93 2.05 -1.09
CA ILE A 83 5.82 2.55 -2.16
C ILE A 83 6.82 3.56 -1.58
N ILE A 84 6.36 4.51 -0.76
CA ILE A 84 7.23 5.51 -0.13
C ILE A 84 8.29 4.81 0.73
N ALA A 85 7.88 3.86 1.57
CA ALA A 85 8.80 3.08 2.38
C ALA A 85 9.80 2.30 1.52
N GLN A 86 9.35 1.56 0.50
CA GLN A 86 10.23 0.81 -0.40
C GLN A 86 11.28 1.70 -1.08
N GLN A 87 10.88 2.91 -1.50
CA GLN A 87 11.78 3.86 -2.16
C GLN A 87 12.75 4.54 -1.19
N TYR A 88 12.26 4.99 -0.03
CA TYR A 88 13.08 5.59 1.03
C TYR A 88 14.13 4.60 1.54
N PHE A 89 13.72 3.34 1.71
CA PHE A 89 14.57 2.27 2.18
C PHE A 89 15.39 1.61 1.05
N ARG A 90 15.19 1.98 -0.22
CA ARG A 90 15.82 1.34 -1.40
C ARG A 90 15.83 -0.20 -1.32
N HIS A 91 14.83 -0.78 -0.66
CA HIS A 91 14.78 -2.21 -0.34
C HIS A 91 13.83 -2.90 -1.33
N LYS A 92 14.28 -4.00 -1.96
CA LYS A 92 13.51 -4.81 -2.92
C LYS A 92 12.92 -4.04 -4.13
N THR A 93 13.59 -2.97 -4.59
CA THR A 93 13.19 -2.20 -5.79
C THR A 93 13.65 -2.81 -7.13
N GLN A 94 14.49 -3.85 -7.10
CA GLN A 94 15.17 -4.43 -8.27
C GLN A 94 14.56 -5.77 -8.75
N LYS A 95 13.75 -6.47 -7.95
CA LYS A 95 13.15 -7.75 -8.38
C LYS A 95 11.89 -7.50 -9.22
N ASN A 96 11.98 -7.75 -10.53
CA ASN A 96 10.86 -7.56 -11.47
C ASN A 96 9.61 -8.37 -11.09
N ALA A 97 9.77 -9.60 -10.63
CA ALA A 97 8.64 -10.44 -10.19
C ALA A 97 7.88 -9.85 -8.99
N PHE A 98 8.59 -9.20 -8.07
CA PHE A 98 7.98 -8.53 -6.91
C PHE A 98 7.19 -7.30 -7.35
N LYS A 99 7.79 -6.47 -8.21
CA LYS A 99 7.12 -5.29 -8.78
C LYS A 99 5.81 -5.68 -9.47
N TYR A 100 5.83 -6.70 -10.32
CA TYR A 100 4.63 -7.12 -11.06
C TYR A 100 3.46 -7.49 -10.12
N ARG A 101 3.74 -8.33 -9.11
CA ARG A 101 2.72 -8.75 -8.14
C ARG A 101 2.21 -7.60 -7.28
N PHE A 102 3.10 -6.71 -6.87
CA PHE A 102 2.73 -5.52 -6.10
C PHE A 102 1.87 -4.55 -6.92
N TRP A 103 2.21 -4.30 -8.19
CA TRP A 103 1.40 -3.50 -9.09
C TRP A 103 0.04 -4.15 -9.39
N LEU A 104 -0.01 -5.47 -9.52
CA LEU A 104 -1.27 -6.20 -9.66
C LEU A 104 -2.18 -5.99 -8.45
N SER A 105 -1.64 -6.04 -7.22
CA SER A 105 -2.41 -5.73 -6.00
C SER A 105 -2.97 -4.31 -5.99
N ILE A 106 -2.22 -3.32 -6.51
CA ILE A 106 -2.69 -1.93 -6.64
C ILE A 106 -3.85 -1.85 -7.63
N VAL A 107 -3.71 -2.46 -8.81
CA VAL A 107 -4.75 -2.44 -9.84
C VAL A 107 -6.03 -3.08 -9.31
N ILE A 108 -5.92 -4.22 -8.63
CA ILE A 108 -7.07 -4.90 -8.00
C ILE A 108 -7.74 -3.98 -6.97
N ASN A 109 -6.97 -3.32 -6.10
CA ASN A 109 -7.52 -2.41 -5.11
C ASN A 109 -8.28 -1.23 -5.76
N ILE A 110 -7.72 -0.64 -6.82
CA ILE A 110 -8.35 0.46 -7.55
C ILE A 110 -9.66 0.00 -8.19
N VAL A 111 -9.66 -1.14 -8.89
CA VAL A 111 -10.86 -1.70 -9.54
C VAL A 111 -11.96 -1.98 -8.53
N LEU A 112 -11.62 -2.61 -7.39
CA LEU A 112 -12.57 -2.88 -6.32
C LEU A 112 -13.15 -1.60 -5.72
N THR A 113 -12.31 -0.61 -5.45
CA THR A 113 -12.75 0.63 -4.81
C THR A 113 -13.62 1.47 -5.75
N LEU A 114 -13.28 1.52 -7.03
CA LEU A 114 -14.11 2.16 -8.07
C LEU A 114 -15.43 1.40 -8.31
N GLY A 115 -15.39 0.07 -8.35
CA GLY A 115 -16.59 -0.75 -8.50
C GLY A 115 -17.56 -0.57 -7.33
N ILE A 116 -17.06 -0.60 -6.09
CA ILE A 116 -17.88 -0.39 -4.88
C ILE A 116 -18.48 1.01 -4.86
N SER A 117 -17.69 2.05 -5.17
CA SER A 117 -18.20 3.42 -5.21
C SER A 117 -19.23 3.64 -6.32
N TYR A 118 -19.02 3.05 -7.51
CA TYR A 118 -20.00 3.09 -8.60
C TYR A 118 -21.32 2.40 -8.23
N LEU A 119 -21.24 1.20 -7.64
CA LEU A 119 -22.43 0.48 -7.16
C LEU A 119 -23.16 1.30 -6.10
N TYR A 120 -22.45 1.87 -5.12
CA TYR A 120 -23.04 2.71 -4.09
C TYR A 120 -23.79 3.91 -4.67
N LEU A 121 -23.20 4.60 -5.65
CA LEU A 121 -23.86 5.70 -6.36
C LEU A 121 -25.11 5.25 -7.12
N LEU A 122 -25.06 4.09 -7.79
CA LEU A 122 -26.21 3.51 -8.49
C LEU A 122 -27.37 3.17 -7.55
N TYR A 123 -27.09 2.68 -6.33
CA TYR A 123 -28.12 2.36 -5.33
C TYR A 123 -28.69 3.59 -4.61
N THR A 124 -27.99 4.73 -4.65
CA THR A 124 -28.36 5.96 -3.92
C THR A 124 -29.13 6.96 -4.79
N LEU A 125 -28.96 6.90 -6.12
CA LEU A 125 -29.69 7.69 -7.13
C LEU A 125 -30.98 6.99 -7.57
#